data_AF-A0A7W1CXC1-F1
#
_entry.id   AF-A0A7W1CXC1-F1
#
_cell.length_a   1.000
_cell.length_b   1.000
_cell.length_c   1.000
_cell.angle_alpha   90.00
_cell.angle_beta   90.00
_cell.angle_gamma   90.00
#
_symmetry.space_group_name_H-M   'P 1'
#
loop_
_entity.id
_entity.type
_entity.pdbx_description
1 polymer ?
#
loop_
_entity_poly.entity_id
_entity_poly.type
_entity_poly.pdbx_seq_one_letter_code
_entity_poly.pdbx_strand_id
1 'polypeptide(L)'
;MAGDTNGNKTRLDEFKEQLVKAARMYAMCQKAGVAEPLDVTALAVAAFEDMPLKQSIMLVRSNEQNVKDLAWAFGNSRSAQEFEQRVKELRNLSGN
;
A
#
# COMPACT_ATOMS: atom_id res chain seq x y z
N MET A 1 -22.73 -23.22 12.03
CA MET A 1 -22.00 -22.54 10.94
C MET A 1 -21.60 -21.14 11.41
N ALA A 2 -20.38 -20.98 11.92
CA ALA A 2 -19.85 -19.70 12.44
C ALA A 2 -18.33 -19.57 12.21
N GLY A 3 -17.75 -20.41 11.33
CA GLY A 3 -16.31 -20.50 11.09
C GLY A 3 -15.77 -19.55 10.02
N ASP A 4 -16.63 -19.01 9.15
CA ASP A 4 -16.18 -18.29 7.95
C ASP A 4 -15.92 -16.79 8.17
N THR A 5 -16.54 -16.18 9.18
CA THR A 5 -16.44 -14.73 9.40
C THR A 5 -15.04 -14.31 9.88
N ASN A 6 -14.39 -15.16 10.67
CA ASN A 6 -13.11 -14.82 11.29
C ASN A 6 -11.95 -14.93 10.29
N GLY A 7 -11.93 -15.99 9.47
CA GLY A 7 -10.89 -16.17 8.45
C GLY A 7 -10.93 -15.11 7.34
N ASN A 8 -12.11 -14.63 6.96
CA ASN A 8 -12.24 -13.56 5.97
C ASN A 8 -11.74 -12.21 6.49
N LYS A 9 -11.98 -11.92 7.77
CA LYS A 9 -11.48 -10.70 8.43
C LYS A 9 -9.95 -10.71 8.49
N THR A 10 -9.35 -11.82 8.89
CA THR A 10 -7.88 -11.97 8.93
C THR A 10 -7.24 -11.70 7.57
N ARG A 11 -7.77 -12.30 6.49
CA ARG A 11 -7.26 -12.06 5.13
C ARG A 11 -7.40 -10.60 4.68
N LEU A 12 -8.51 -9.95 5.05
CA LEU A 12 -8.73 -8.55 4.71
C LEU A 12 -7.75 -7.63 5.44
N ASP A 13 -7.48 -7.92 6.71
CA ASP A 13 -6.54 -7.13 7.52
C ASP A 13 -5.09 -7.33 7.03
N GLU A 14 -4.69 -8.56 6.69
CA GLU A 14 -3.41 -8.86 6.03
C GLU A 14 -3.26 -8.11 4.71
N PHE A 15 -4.29 -8.10 3.87
CA PHE A 15 -4.28 -7.38 2.59
C PHE A 15 -4.10 -5.87 2.80
N LYS A 16 -4.82 -5.27 3.76
CA LYS A 16 -4.66 -3.84 4.09
C LYS A 16 -3.25 -3.53 4.57
N GLU A 17 -2.66 -4.42 5.38
CA GLU A 17 -1.29 -4.27 5.87
C GLU A 17 -0.29 -4.30 4.70
N GLN A 18 -0.44 -5.25 3.77
CA GLN A 18 0.39 -5.36 2.57
C GLN A 18 0.31 -4.09 1.70
N LEU A 19 -0.87 -3.49 1.55
CA LEU A 19 -1.03 -2.23 0.82
C LEU A 19 -0.28 -1.07 1.49
N VAL A 20 -0.37 -0.95 2.81
CA VAL A 20 0.35 0.08 3.57
C VAL A 20 1.85 -0.11 3.45
N LYS A 21 2.35 -1.34 3.52
CA LYS A 21 3.78 -1.65 3.35
C LYS A 21 4.26 -1.33 1.94
N ALA A 22 3.50 -1.73 0.91
CA ALA A 22 3.80 -1.40 -0.48
C ALA A 22 3.88 0.12 -0.68
N ALA A 23 2.95 0.89 -0.13
CA ALA A 23 2.96 2.35 -0.19
C ALA A 23 4.19 2.98 0.49
N ARG A 24 4.60 2.48 1.66
CA ARG A 24 5.82 2.93 2.34
C ARG A 24 7.08 2.63 1.52
N MET A 25 7.17 1.42 0.98
CA MET A 25 8.30 1.02 0.13
C MET A 25 8.35 1.85 -1.15
N TYR A 26 7.21 2.12 -1.77
CA TYR A 26 7.10 2.98 -2.93
C TYR A 26 7.54 4.42 -2.62
N ALA A 27 7.08 5.00 -1.51
CA ALA A 27 7.52 6.33 -1.06
C ALA A 27 9.04 6.40 -0.86
N MET A 28 9.66 5.35 -0.30
CA MET A 28 11.11 5.25 -0.17
C MET A 28 11.80 5.17 -1.53
N CYS A 29 11.28 4.37 -2.48
CA CYS A 29 11.83 4.27 -3.83
C CYS A 29 11.77 5.61 -4.57
N GLN A 30 10.66 6.34 -4.46
CA GLN A 30 10.52 7.68 -5.01
C GLN A 30 11.53 8.66 -4.40
N LYS A 31 11.68 8.65 -3.08
CA LYS A 31 12.65 9.51 -2.38
C LYS A 31 14.10 9.22 -2.79
N ALA A 32 14.41 7.95 -3.09
CA ALA A 32 15.73 7.52 -3.54
C ALA A 32 15.99 7.76 -5.04
N GLY A 33 15.00 8.24 -5.81
CA GLY A 33 15.15 8.47 -7.25
C GLY A 33 15.29 7.18 -8.07
N VAL A 34 14.70 6.08 -7.61
CA VAL A 34 14.66 4.81 -8.36
C VAL A 34 13.91 5.01 -9.67
N ALA A 35 14.47 4.56 -10.80
CA ALA A 35 13.90 4.77 -12.13
C ALA A 35 12.52 4.12 -12.32
N GLU A 36 12.35 2.88 -11.84
CA GLU A 36 11.09 2.12 -11.91
C GLU A 36 10.56 1.80 -10.50
N PRO A 37 10.03 2.81 -9.77
CA PRO A 37 9.74 2.66 -8.35
C PRO A 37 8.62 1.65 -8.06
N LEU A 38 7.68 1.42 -8.98
CA LEU A 38 6.63 0.41 -8.82
C LEU A 38 7.19 -1.02 -8.93
N ASP A 39 8.07 -1.28 -9.89
CA ASP A 39 8.63 -2.62 -10.09
C ASP A 39 9.57 -2.99 -8.94
N VAL A 40 10.39 -2.05 -8.49
CA VAL A 40 11.24 -2.23 -7.31
C VAL A 40 10.40 -2.39 -6.04
N THR A 41 9.26 -1.71 -5.94
CA THR A 41 8.31 -1.94 -4.82
C THR A 41 7.76 -3.36 -4.83
N ALA A 42 7.35 -3.89 -5.98
CA ALA A 42 6.88 -5.28 -6.07
C ALA A 42 7.99 -6.28 -5.70
N LEU A 43 9.24 -6.04 -6.15
CA LEU A 43 10.37 -6.87 -5.73
C LEU A 43 10.60 -6.82 -4.22
N ALA A 44 10.56 -5.62 -3.62
CA ALA A 44 10.74 -5.43 -2.19
C ALA A 44 9.62 -6.09 -1.38
N VAL A 45 8.36 -5.90 -1.76
CA VAL A 45 7.20 -6.52 -1.10
C VAL A 45 7.31 -8.04 -1.18
N ALA A 46 7.70 -8.61 -2.33
CA ALA A 46 7.93 -10.05 -2.46
C ALA A 46 8.96 -10.58 -1.47
N ALA A 47 10.08 -9.87 -1.31
CA ALA A 47 11.15 -10.27 -0.40
C ALA A 47 10.78 -10.10 1.08
N PHE A 48 10.12 -9.00 1.46
CA PHE A 48 9.85 -8.67 2.86
C PHE A 48 8.59 -9.35 3.42
N GLU A 49 7.59 -9.62 2.59
CA GLU A 49 6.34 -10.27 3.01
C GLU A 49 6.35 -11.79 2.81
N ASP A 50 7.50 -12.37 2.43
CA ASP A 50 7.65 -13.79 2.09
C ASP A 50 6.56 -14.26 1.10
N MET A 51 6.31 -13.43 0.08
CA MET A 51 5.24 -13.63 -0.89
C MET A 51 5.82 -13.93 -2.28
N PRO A 52 5.21 -14.83 -3.08
CA PRO A 52 5.67 -15.08 -4.44
C PRO A 52 5.69 -13.80 -5.29
N LEU A 53 6.75 -13.59 -6.07
CA LEU A 53 6.92 -12.38 -6.89
C LEU A 53 5.70 -12.07 -7.76
N LYS A 54 5.09 -13.09 -8.38
CA LYS A 54 3.87 -12.91 -9.18
C LYS A 54 2.70 -12.34 -8.37
N GLN A 55 2.53 -12.79 -7.13
CA GLN A 55 1.48 -12.27 -6.26
C GLN A 55 1.77 -10.82 -5.85
N SER A 56 3.04 -10.50 -5.57
CA SER A 56 3.43 -9.12 -5.27
C SER A 56 3.21 -8.16 -6.43
N ILE A 57 3.59 -8.55 -7.64
CA ILE A 57 3.32 -7.76 -8.85
C ILE A 57 1.83 -7.51 -9.00
N MET A 58 0.98 -8.53 -8.82
CA MET A 58 -0.48 -8.36 -8.87
C MET A 58 -0.99 -7.44 -7.76
N LEU A 59 -0.48 -7.57 -6.53
CA LEU A 59 -0.86 -6.70 -5.41
C LEU A 59 -0.57 -5.23 -5.74
N VAL A 60 0.65 -4.92 -6.18
CA VAL A 60 1.09 -3.54 -6.47
C VAL A 60 0.36 -3.00 -7.69
N ARG A 61 0.32 -3.73 -8.81
CA ARG A 61 -0.26 -3.25 -10.06
C ARG A 61 -1.77 -3.09 -10.00
N SER A 62 -2.50 -4.05 -9.41
CA SER A 62 -3.95 -3.94 -9.26
C SER A 62 -4.39 -2.86 -8.28
N ASN A 63 -3.45 -2.32 -7.47
CA ASN A 63 -3.70 -1.27 -6.49
C ASN A 63 -2.80 -0.05 -6.71
N GLU A 64 -2.31 0.17 -7.93
CA GLU A 64 -1.28 1.18 -8.22
C GLU A 64 -1.68 2.58 -7.73
N GLN A 65 -2.94 2.97 -7.95
CA GLN A 65 -3.45 4.26 -7.48
C GLN A 65 -3.47 4.34 -5.96
N ASN A 66 -3.99 3.33 -5.27
CA ASN A 66 -4.01 3.27 -3.80
C ASN A 66 -2.59 3.35 -3.21
N VAL A 67 -1.63 2.66 -3.82
CA VAL A 67 -0.21 2.69 -3.43
C VAL A 67 0.36 4.09 -3.60
N LYS A 68 0.10 4.74 -4.75
CA LYS A 68 0.57 6.12 -5.03
C LYS A 68 -0.06 7.13 -4.08
N ASP A 69 -1.36 7.04 -3.83
CA ASP A 69 -2.09 7.95 -2.95
C ASP A 69 -1.60 7.86 -1.51
N LEU A 70 -1.45 6.64 -1.00
CA LEU A 70 -0.90 6.41 0.34
C LEU A 70 0.56 6.86 0.44
N ALA A 71 1.37 6.61 -0.60
CA ALA A 71 2.76 7.07 -0.64
C ALA A 71 2.87 8.60 -0.67
N TRP A 72 1.99 9.27 -1.42
CA TRP A 72 1.90 10.73 -1.39
C TRP A 72 1.51 11.22 0.01
N ALA A 73 0.54 10.58 0.67
CA ALA A 73 0.18 10.92 2.04
C ALA A 73 1.37 10.73 3.00
N PHE A 74 2.14 9.65 2.88
CA PHE A 74 3.37 9.44 3.66
C PHE A 74 4.42 10.52 3.41
N GLY A 75 4.64 10.92 2.16
CA GLY A 75 5.62 11.96 1.81
C GLY A 75 5.22 13.37 2.27
N ASN A 76 3.92 13.63 2.44
CA ASN A 76 3.36 14.94 2.78
C ASN A 76 2.87 15.06 4.23
N SER A 77 3.26 14.12 5.10
CA SER A 77 2.86 14.08 6.50
C SER A 77 4.08 13.95 7.41
N ARG A 78 4.08 14.71 8.50
CA ARG A 78 5.11 14.68 9.56
C ARG A 78 4.61 14.03 10.85
N SER A 79 3.31 13.72 10.92
CA SER A 79 2.68 13.05 12.05
C SER A 79 1.60 12.07 11.58
N ALA A 80 1.15 11.20 12.48
CA ALA A 80 0.05 10.27 12.21
C ALA A 80 -1.27 11.01 11.94
N GLN A 81 -1.50 12.13 12.65
CA GLN A 81 -2.69 12.97 12.48
C GLN A 81 -2.70 13.65 11.11
N GLU A 82 -1.56 14.18 10.67
CA GLU A 82 -1.42 14.73 9.32
C GLU A 82 -1.67 13.66 8.26
N PHE A 83 -1.11 12.46 8.44
CA PHE A 83 -1.33 11.34 7.52
C PHE A 83 -2.82 10.98 7.41
N GLU A 84 -3.50 10.85 8.55
CA GLU A 84 -4.94 10.57 8.56
C GLU A 84 -5.74 11.65 7.81
N GLN A 85 -5.39 12.92 8.02
CA GLN A 85 -6.02 14.04 7.33
C GLN A 85 -5.79 13.97 5.81
N ARG A 86 -4.56 13.69 5.37
CA ARG A 86 -4.24 13.52 3.94
C ARG A 86 -5.01 12.37 3.29
N VAL A 87 -5.13 11.24 3.99
CA VAL A 87 -5.92 10.10 3.49
C VAL A 87 -7.41 10.44 3.37
N LYS A 88 -7.96 11.21 4.32
CA LYS A 88 -9.34 11.71 4.24
C LYS A 88 -9.55 12.64 3.05
N GLU A 89 -8.60 13.53 2.79
CA GLU A 89 -8.62 14.44 1.63
C GLU A 89 -8.69 13.65 0.32
N LEU A 90 -7.85 12.61 0.16
CA LEU A 90 -7.85 11.73 -1.00
C LEU A 90 -9.21 11.04 -1.23
N ARG A 91 -9.83 10.53 -0.15
CA ARG A 91 -11.14 9.87 -0.23
C ARG A 91 -12.28 10.82 -0.62
N ASN A 92 -12.18 12.09 -0.25
CA ASN A 92 -13.17 13.10 -0.58
C ASN A 92 -13.01 13.60 -2.03
N LEU A 93 -11.80 13.53 -2.58
CA LEU A 93 -11.51 13.89 -3.98
C LEU A 93 -11.97 12.81 -4.98
N SER A 94 -12.05 11.53 -4.56
CA SER A 94 -12.56 10.44 -5.39
C SER A 94 -14.10 10.33 -5.45
N GLY A 95 -14.82 11.27 -4.81
CA GLY A 95 -16.28 11.25 -4.65
C GLY A 95 -17.05 12.32 -5.44
N ASN A 96 -16.38 13.08 -6.31
CA ASN A 96 -16.96 14.00 -7.29
C ASN A 96 -16.59 13.55 -8.71
#